data_AF-A0A151WQL9-F1
#
_entry.id   AF-A0A151WQL9-F1
#
_cell.length_a   1.000
_cell.length_b   1.000
_cell.length_c   1.000
_cell.angle_alpha   90.00
_cell.angle_beta   90.00
_cell.angle_gamma   90.00
#
_symmetry.space_group_name_H-M   'P 1'
#
loop_
_entity.id
_entity.type
_entity.pdbx_description
1 polymer ?
#
loop_
_entity_poly.entity_id
_entity_poly.type
_entity_poly.pdbx_seq_one_letter_code
_entity_poly.pdbx_strand_id
1 'polypeptide(L)'
;MHNLLLGGTKRLLCHKPYGWIHGKPPRKLRFRDINNISENLLRLKRYIPREFSRKTRSILECKRYKATEFRLFLLYTDPIILKEMLPSKIYNHFITLSLASSIMISQYYSKSENYVSYAQNLMKHFVCQSIKIYFKKKIRKAAQPLQQIIRRVIEEGNNTECTNIISNDSVKLRKEHFNGPLINDCTSQYMQAQTNHYCLDISKLSDRVIELKNNLIIEVKNIVSCKNSI
;
A
#
# COMPACT_ATOMS: atom_id res chain seq x y z
N MET A 1 17.27 -1.18 9.61
CA MET A 1 17.22 -1.29 8.13
C MET A 1 15.85 -1.68 7.57
N HIS A 2 15.10 -2.60 8.21
CA HIS A 2 13.80 -3.09 7.67
C HIS A 2 12.81 -1.98 7.25
N ASN A 3 12.63 -0.95 8.09
CA ASN A 3 11.76 0.20 7.79
C ASN A 3 12.19 0.99 6.55
N LEU A 4 13.50 1.07 6.30
CA LEU A 4 14.03 1.75 5.13
C LEU A 4 13.73 0.95 3.86
N LEU A 5 13.80 -0.37 3.94
CA LEU A 5 13.60 -1.29 2.81
C LEU A 5 12.12 -1.52 2.48
N LEU A 6 11.35 -2.11 3.40
CA LEU A 6 9.94 -2.39 3.19
C LEU A 6 9.05 -1.15 3.33
N GLY A 7 9.54 -0.10 3.99
CA GLY A 7 8.89 1.20 4.02
C GLY A 7 9.38 2.08 2.87
N GLY A 8 10.57 2.68 3.01
CA GLY A 8 11.10 3.69 2.09
C GLY A 8 11.26 3.21 0.63
N THR A 9 12.12 2.22 0.38
CA THR A 9 12.43 1.72 -0.97
C THR A 9 11.20 1.12 -1.65
N LYS A 10 10.45 0.27 -0.93
CA LYS A 10 9.19 -0.30 -1.45
C LYS A 10 8.17 0.79 -1.80
N ARG A 11 8.08 1.86 -1.00
CA ARG A 11 7.18 2.99 -1.25
C ARG A 11 7.60 3.77 -2.50
N LEU A 12 8.90 4.02 -2.71
CA LEU A 12 9.38 4.68 -3.93
C LEU A 12 9.09 3.86 -5.21
N LEU A 13 9.15 2.54 -5.12
CA LEU A 13 8.96 1.67 -6.29
C LEU A 13 7.48 1.35 -6.55
N CYS A 14 6.73 0.98 -5.52
CA CYS A 14 5.44 0.30 -5.69
C CYS A 14 4.21 1.10 -5.18
N HIS A 15 4.37 2.32 -4.63
CA HIS A 15 3.24 3.06 -4.07
C HIS A 15 2.23 3.54 -5.13
N LYS A 16 0.92 3.43 -4.85
CA LYS A 16 -0.17 3.64 -5.84
C LYS A 16 -0.13 5.02 -6.56
N PRO A 17 -0.04 6.18 -5.87
CA PRO A 17 0.01 7.48 -6.56
C PRO A 17 1.39 7.99 -7.03
N TYR A 18 2.52 7.46 -6.54
CA TYR A 18 3.84 8.05 -6.82
C TYR A 18 4.98 7.06 -6.99
N GLY A 19 4.70 5.76 -6.97
CA GLY A 19 5.69 4.73 -7.24
C GLY A 19 6.17 4.76 -8.69
N TRP A 20 7.46 4.50 -8.89
CA TRP A 20 8.04 4.52 -10.25
C TRP A 20 7.56 3.36 -11.12
N ILE A 21 7.26 2.20 -10.51
CA ILE A 21 6.90 0.97 -11.24
C ILE A 21 5.39 0.77 -11.28
N HIS A 22 4.73 0.82 -10.11
CA HIS A 22 3.30 0.55 -9.97
C HIS A 22 2.46 1.81 -9.71
N GLY A 23 3.05 3.00 -9.84
CA GLY A 23 2.35 4.25 -9.59
C GLY A 23 1.48 4.71 -10.76
N LYS A 24 1.08 5.98 -10.72
CA LYS A 24 0.38 6.68 -11.80
C LYS A 24 1.30 7.73 -12.48
N PRO A 25 1.08 8.07 -13.75
CA PRO A 25 1.75 9.20 -14.40
C PRO A 25 1.55 10.51 -13.60
N PRO A 26 2.48 11.48 -13.69
CA PRO A 26 3.63 11.55 -14.58
C PRO A 26 4.92 10.92 -14.04
N ARG A 27 4.91 10.41 -12.79
CA ARG A 27 6.12 9.91 -12.11
C ARG A 27 6.41 8.43 -12.34
N LYS A 28 5.41 7.69 -12.82
CA LYS A 28 5.59 6.31 -13.26
C LYS A 28 6.49 6.30 -14.48
N LEU A 29 7.48 5.41 -14.48
CA LEU A 29 8.32 5.17 -15.64
C LEU A 29 7.50 4.58 -16.79
N ARG A 30 7.98 4.77 -18.02
CA ARG A 30 7.35 4.15 -19.17
C ARG A 30 7.53 2.64 -19.06
N PHE A 31 6.56 1.89 -19.60
CA PHE A 31 6.60 0.44 -19.53
C PHE A 31 7.87 -0.14 -20.18
N ARG A 32 8.36 0.47 -21.26
CA ARG A 32 9.63 0.14 -21.90
C ARG A 32 10.81 0.22 -20.92
N ASP A 33 10.93 1.33 -20.19
CA ASP A 33 12.01 1.54 -19.23
C ASP A 33 11.92 0.53 -18.07
N ILE A 34 10.70 0.21 -17.63
CA ILE A 34 10.46 -0.82 -16.59
C ILE A 34 10.89 -2.21 -17.07
N ASN A 35 10.65 -2.55 -18.33
CA ASN A 35 11.11 -3.81 -18.92
C ASN A 35 12.63 -3.84 -19.04
N ASN A 36 13.26 -2.75 -19.50
CA ASN A 36 14.72 -2.64 -19.56
C ASN A 36 15.36 -2.82 -18.17
N ILE A 37 14.78 -2.21 -17.13
CA ILE A 37 15.21 -2.42 -15.74
C ILE A 37 15.09 -3.90 -15.34
N SER A 38 13.98 -4.55 -15.72
CA SER A 38 13.75 -5.97 -15.41
C SER A 38 14.78 -6.88 -16.09
N GLU A 39 15.05 -6.65 -17.38
CA GLU A 39 16.04 -7.41 -18.14
C GLU A 39 17.45 -7.20 -17.59
N ASN A 40 17.82 -5.97 -17.24
CA ASN A 40 19.10 -5.66 -16.62
C ASN A 40 19.27 -6.35 -15.26
N LEU A 41 18.22 -6.39 -14.42
CA LEU A 41 18.23 -7.15 -13.17
C LEU A 41 18.42 -8.65 -13.41
N LEU A 42 17.77 -9.22 -14.44
CA LEU A 42 17.93 -10.63 -14.80
C LEU A 42 19.32 -10.93 -15.37
N ARG A 43 19.92 -10.01 -16.14
CA ARG A 43 21.32 -10.12 -16.60
C ARG A 43 22.28 -10.11 -15.42
N LEU A 44 22.07 -9.23 -14.45
CA LEU A 44 22.90 -9.16 -13.23
C LEU A 44 22.80 -10.41 -12.35
N LYS A 45 21.73 -11.20 -12.49
CA LYS A 45 21.48 -12.41 -11.69
C LYS A 45 22.68 -13.36 -11.62
N ARG A 46 23.39 -13.52 -12.74
CA ARG A 46 24.55 -14.43 -12.87
C ARG A 46 25.81 -13.91 -12.16
N TYR A 47 25.92 -12.61 -11.94
CA TYR A 47 27.07 -11.97 -11.31
C TYR A 47 26.90 -11.79 -9.80
N ILE A 48 25.73 -12.13 -9.25
CA ILE A 48 25.50 -12.06 -7.80
C ILE A 48 26.13 -13.28 -7.15
N PRO A 49 27.03 -13.12 -6.16
CA PRO A 49 27.64 -14.23 -5.42
C PRO A 49 26.64 -15.05 -4.56
N ARG A 50 27.06 -16.20 -4.01
CA ARG A 50 26.19 -17.12 -3.23
C ARG A 50 25.92 -16.59 -1.81
N GLU A 51 26.78 -15.71 -1.31
CA GLU A 51 26.74 -15.03 -0.01
C GLU A 51 25.50 -14.14 0.13
N PHE A 52 24.93 -13.69 -1.00
CA PHE A 52 23.66 -13.00 -0.99
C PHE A 52 22.51 -13.99 -0.82
N SER A 53 21.74 -13.82 0.26
CA SER A 53 20.57 -14.64 0.59
C SER A 53 19.52 -14.81 -0.52
N ARG A 54 19.47 -13.90 -1.50
CA ARG A 54 18.53 -13.90 -2.63
C ARG A 54 19.20 -13.30 -3.86
N LYS A 55 18.81 -13.78 -5.04
CA LYS A 55 19.22 -13.23 -6.34
C LYS A 55 18.20 -12.17 -6.80
N THR A 56 18.60 -11.35 -7.77
CA THR A 56 17.69 -10.41 -8.44
C THR A 56 16.61 -11.14 -9.22
N ARG A 57 15.46 -10.49 -9.34
CA ARG A 57 14.31 -10.90 -10.15
C ARG A 57 13.74 -9.66 -10.87
N SER A 58 12.69 -9.84 -11.66
CA SER A 58 12.05 -8.76 -12.41
C SER A 58 11.52 -7.66 -11.46
N ILE A 59 11.77 -6.38 -11.79
CA ILE A 59 11.30 -5.25 -10.98
C ILE A 59 9.78 -5.16 -10.93
N LEU A 60 9.07 -5.77 -11.89
CA LEU A 60 7.61 -5.89 -11.88
C LEU A 60 7.10 -6.64 -10.65
N GLU A 61 7.91 -7.52 -10.07
CA GLU A 61 7.55 -8.26 -8.86
C GLU A 61 7.86 -7.48 -7.57
N CYS A 62 8.24 -6.19 -7.63
CA CYS A 62 8.67 -5.39 -6.47
C CYS A 62 7.69 -5.44 -5.29
N LYS A 63 6.39 -5.62 -5.52
CA LYS A 63 5.38 -5.74 -4.46
C LYS A 63 5.63 -6.93 -3.53
N ARG A 64 6.21 -8.02 -4.07
CA ARG A 64 6.48 -9.31 -3.40
C ARG A 64 7.92 -9.45 -2.90
N TYR A 65 8.78 -8.45 -3.13
CA TYR A 65 10.17 -8.49 -2.69
C TYR A 65 10.25 -8.56 -1.16
N LYS A 66 11.16 -9.41 -0.66
CA LYS A 66 11.54 -9.42 0.75
C LYS A 66 12.51 -8.28 1.05
N ALA A 67 12.68 -7.97 2.34
CA ALA A 67 13.64 -6.95 2.78
C ALA A 67 15.05 -7.22 2.23
N THR A 68 15.51 -8.47 2.23
CA THR A 68 16.85 -8.82 1.72
C THR A 68 17.05 -8.51 0.23
N GLU A 69 15.99 -8.54 -0.56
CA GLU A 69 16.03 -8.21 -1.99
C GLU A 69 16.03 -6.71 -2.21
N PHE A 70 15.25 -5.97 -1.43
CA PHE A 70 15.36 -4.51 -1.42
C PHE A 70 16.73 -4.05 -0.92
N ARG A 71 17.37 -4.79 0.00
CA ARG A 71 18.73 -4.51 0.47
C ARG A 71 19.74 -4.67 -0.67
N LEU A 72 19.68 -5.79 -1.37
CA LEU A 72 20.50 -6.02 -2.56
C LEU A 72 20.24 -4.93 -3.62
N PHE A 73 18.95 -4.59 -3.81
CA PHE A 73 18.55 -3.58 -4.76
C PHE A 73 19.18 -2.21 -4.46
N LEU A 74 18.97 -1.70 -3.25
CA LEU A 74 19.32 -0.35 -2.79
C LEU A 74 20.83 -0.10 -2.59
N LEU A 75 21.61 -1.15 -2.29
CA LEU A 75 23.02 -0.97 -1.94
C LEU A 75 23.97 -1.31 -3.10
N TYR A 76 23.52 -2.10 -4.07
CA TYR A 76 24.41 -2.68 -5.08
C TYR A 76 23.88 -2.52 -6.50
N THR A 77 22.64 -2.91 -6.76
CA THR A 77 22.18 -2.99 -8.16
C THR A 77 21.62 -1.68 -8.68
N ASP A 78 21.07 -0.85 -7.80
CA ASP A 78 20.39 0.39 -8.18
C ASP A 78 21.27 1.44 -8.87
N PRO A 79 22.54 1.70 -8.48
CA PRO A 79 23.26 2.82 -9.07
C PRO A 79 23.65 2.51 -10.52
N ILE A 80 23.77 1.23 -10.85
CA ILE A 80 24.06 0.75 -12.20
C ILE A 80 22.79 0.81 -13.05
N ILE A 81 21.68 0.26 -12.55
CA ILE A 81 20.47 0.07 -13.36
C ILE A 81 19.67 1.37 -13.51
N LEU A 82 19.62 2.21 -12.47
CA LEU A 82 18.75 3.39 -12.46
C LEU A 82 19.38 4.64 -13.10
N LYS A 83 20.71 4.67 -13.29
CA LYS A 83 21.44 5.85 -13.79
C LYS A 83 20.96 6.32 -15.16
N GLU A 84 20.69 5.38 -16.06
CA GLU A 84 20.26 5.69 -17.43
C GLU A 84 18.72 5.75 -17.57
N MET A 85 17.99 5.26 -16.57
CA MET A 85 16.53 5.10 -16.63
C MET A 85 15.76 6.22 -15.92
N LEU A 86 16.39 6.85 -14.92
CA LEU A 86 15.77 7.91 -14.13
C LEU A 86 16.31 9.30 -14.52
N PRO A 87 15.45 10.34 -14.50
CA PRO A 87 15.94 11.72 -14.58
C PRO A 87 16.95 12.01 -13.47
N SER A 88 18.02 12.73 -13.79
CA SER A 88 19.15 13.01 -12.89
C SER A 88 18.73 13.49 -11.50
N LYS A 89 17.69 14.34 -11.41
CA LYS A 89 17.15 14.80 -10.12
C LYS A 89 16.57 13.68 -9.25
N ILE A 90 15.85 12.73 -9.84
CA ILE A 90 15.25 11.59 -9.13
C ILE A 90 16.35 10.57 -8.79
N TYR A 91 17.27 10.33 -9.72
CA TYR A 91 18.42 9.46 -9.52
C TYR A 91 19.29 9.93 -8.35
N ASN A 92 19.74 11.19 -8.35
CA ASN A 92 20.58 11.75 -7.28
C ASN A 92 19.87 11.70 -5.91
N HIS A 93 18.56 11.93 -5.91
CA HIS A 93 17.75 11.80 -4.71
C HIS A 93 17.74 10.35 -4.19
N PHE A 94 17.65 9.34 -5.06
CA PHE A 94 17.74 7.94 -4.66
C PHE A 94 19.15 7.56 -4.19
N ILE A 95 20.19 8.02 -4.88
CA ILE A 95 21.58 7.79 -4.49
C ILE A 95 21.89 8.39 -3.12
N THR A 96 21.28 9.51 -2.75
CA THR A 96 21.40 10.07 -1.39
C THR A 96 20.94 9.05 -0.33
N LEU A 97 19.85 8.32 -0.58
CA LEU A 97 19.35 7.26 0.31
C LEU A 97 20.27 6.03 0.32
N SER A 98 20.73 5.60 -0.86
CA SER A 98 21.66 4.48 -1.02
C SER A 98 22.96 4.75 -0.26
N LEU A 99 23.58 5.90 -0.49
CA LEU A 99 24.82 6.33 0.16
C LEU A 99 24.67 6.43 1.68
N ALA A 100 23.63 7.10 2.17
CA ALA A 100 23.37 7.19 3.60
C ALA A 100 23.20 5.80 4.23
N SER A 101 22.48 4.91 3.55
CA SER A 101 22.30 3.53 4.00
C SER A 101 23.64 2.80 4.05
N SER A 102 24.44 2.87 2.99
CA SER A 102 25.77 2.23 2.90
C SER A 102 26.70 2.67 4.02
N ILE A 103 26.73 3.96 4.37
CA ILE A 103 27.54 4.48 5.49
C ILE A 103 27.05 3.89 6.81
N MET A 104 25.74 3.90 7.06
CA MET A 104 25.16 3.40 8.32
C MET A 104 25.33 1.89 8.51
N ILE A 105 25.52 1.12 7.43
CA ILE A 105 25.67 -0.34 7.47
C ILE A 105 27.14 -0.76 7.56
N SER A 106 28.04 0.02 6.96
CA SER A 106 29.46 -0.30 6.93
C SER A 106 30.04 -0.25 8.34
N GLN A 107 30.58 -1.38 8.79
CA GLN A 107 31.25 -1.49 10.10
C GLN A 107 32.44 -0.54 10.26
N TYR A 108 33.04 -0.10 9.14
CA TYR A 108 34.15 0.85 9.15
C TYR A 108 33.64 2.28 9.34
N TYR A 109 32.71 2.72 8.49
CA TYR A 109 32.21 4.10 8.52
C TYR A 109 31.29 4.37 9.71
N SER A 110 30.53 3.38 10.18
CA SER A 110 29.59 3.55 11.29
C SER A 110 30.28 3.81 12.64
N LYS A 111 31.58 3.55 12.76
CA LYS A 111 32.36 3.79 14.00
C LYS A 111 32.81 5.24 14.14
N SER A 112 32.87 5.98 13.04
CA SER A 112 33.34 7.36 13.03
C SER A 112 32.15 8.32 13.10
N GLU A 113 32.16 9.17 14.12
CA GLU A 113 31.08 10.14 14.37
C GLU A 113 30.87 11.09 13.18
N ASN A 114 31.95 11.50 12.49
CA ASN A 114 31.88 12.37 11.32
C ASN A 114 31.06 11.73 10.18
N TYR A 115 31.29 10.45 9.87
CA TYR A 115 30.55 9.75 8.83
C TYR A 115 29.10 9.50 9.23
N VAL A 116 28.85 9.19 10.51
CA VAL A 116 27.48 9.03 11.03
C VAL A 116 26.72 10.36 10.94
N SER A 117 27.33 11.47 11.35
CA SER A 117 26.76 12.82 11.21
C SER A 117 26.48 13.17 9.75
N TYR A 118 27.41 12.85 8.85
CA TYR A 118 27.21 13.02 7.41
C TYR A 118 26.02 12.19 6.89
N ALA A 119 25.92 10.91 7.26
CA ALA A 119 24.79 10.06 6.89
C ALA A 119 23.45 10.60 7.43
N GLN A 120 23.42 11.12 8.66
CA GLN A 120 22.24 11.79 9.21
C GLN A 120 21.85 13.02 8.38
N ASN A 121 22.82 13.83 7.95
CA ASN A 121 22.58 14.98 7.09
C ASN A 121 22.04 14.56 5.72
N LEU A 122 22.58 13.49 5.13
CA LEU A 122 22.05 12.91 3.89
C LEU A 122 20.60 12.43 4.05
N MET A 123 20.26 11.79 5.17
CA MET A 123 18.90 11.33 5.45
C MET A 123 17.92 12.51 5.63
N LYS A 124 18.33 13.57 6.35
CA LYS A 124 17.56 14.82 6.45
C LYS A 124 17.37 15.45 5.07
N HIS A 125 18.44 15.52 4.27
CA HIS A 125 18.38 16.03 2.91
C HIS A 125 17.43 15.23 2.03
N PHE A 126 17.48 13.89 2.11
CA PHE A 126 16.55 13.00 1.42
C PHE A 126 15.10 13.33 1.78
N VAL A 127 14.75 13.42 3.07
CA VAL A 127 13.38 13.77 3.49
C VAL A 127 12.95 15.12 2.92
N CYS A 128 13.79 16.15 3.05
CA CYS A 128 13.51 17.49 2.50
C CYS A 128 13.32 17.49 0.97
N GLN A 129 14.12 16.73 0.22
CA GLN A 129 13.98 16.63 -1.23
C GLN A 129 12.77 15.79 -1.64
N SER A 130 12.43 14.76 -0.88
CA SER A 130 11.26 13.92 -1.14
C SER A 130 9.98 14.76 -1.15
N ILE A 131 9.90 15.74 -0.25
CA ILE A 131 8.81 16.71 -0.20
C ILE A 131 8.72 17.52 -1.50
N LYS A 132 9.85 18.05 -1.97
CA LYS A 132 9.92 18.86 -3.20
C LYS A 132 9.66 18.04 -4.48
N ILE A 133 10.08 16.78 -4.52
CA ILE A 133 9.99 15.92 -5.71
C ILE A 133 8.60 15.26 -5.80
N TYR A 134 8.09 14.71 -4.70
CA TYR A 134 6.87 13.90 -4.71
C TYR A 134 5.64 14.67 -4.21
N PHE A 135 5.82 15.63 -3.30
CA PHE A 135 4.72 16.24 -2.55
C PHE A 135 4.54 17.75 -2.80
N LYS A 136 5.23 18.35 -3.78
CA LYS A 136 5.14 19.81 -4.06
C LYS A 136 3.71 20.32 -4.24
N LYS A 137 2.87 19.58 -4.98
CA LYS A 137 1.44 19.93 -5.17
C LYS A 137 0.59 19.74 -3.90
N LYS A 138 1.09 18.96 -2.93
CA LYS A 138 0.42 18.64 -1.67
C LYS A 138 0.78 19.57 -0.51
N ILE A 139 1.56 20.63 -0.74
CA ILE A 139 1.92 21.60 0.29
C ILE A 139 1.49 22.99 -0.20
N ARG A 140 0.66 23.68 0.61
CA ARG A 140 0.17 25.03 0.31
C ARG A 140 1.05 26.09 0.99
N LYS A 141 1.54 25.82 2.20
CA LYS A 141 2.39 26.73 2.99
C LYS A 141 3.65 26.01 3.45
N ALA A 142 4.76 26.73 3.66
CA ALA A 142 6.05 26.13 4.05
C ALA A 142 6.03 25.52 5.47
N ALA A 143 5.15 26.00 6.36
CA ALA A 143 5.02 25.52 7.73
C ALA A 143 4.40 24.10 7.79
N GLN A 144 4.91 23.26 8.70
CA GLN A 144 4.37 21.91 8.98
C GLN A 144 4.15 21.04 7.72
N PRO A 145 5.16 20.89 6.85
CA PRO A 145 5.00 20.21 5.56
C PRO A 145 4.59 18.74 5.71
N LEU A 146 5.13 18.04 6.72
CA LEU A 146 4.78 16.64 7.00
C LEU A 146 3.32 16.49 7.43
N GLN A 147 2.84 17.36 8.33
CA GLN A 147 1.46 17.34 8.80
C GLN A 147 0.48 17.65 7.67
N GLN A 148 0.80 18.61 6.80
CA GLN A 148 0.01 18.88 5.59
C GLN A 148 -0.06 17.66 4.67
N ILE A 149 1.05 16.94 4.46
CA ILE A 149 1.07 15.72 3.65
C ILE A 149 0.21 14.62 4.30
N ILE A 150 0.36 14.40 5.60
CA ILE A 150 -0.41 13.38 6.33
C ILE A 150 -1.89 13.66 6.22
N ARG A 151 -2.34 14.89 6.50
CA ARG A 151 -3.74 15.30 6.37
C ARG A 151 -4.28 15.06 4.96
N ARG A 152 -3.55 15.44 3.91
CA ARG A 152 -3.98 15.19 2.52
C ARG A 152 -3.95 13.73 2.10
N VAL A 153 -3.06 12.92 2.66
CA VAL A 153 -3.05 11.48 2.42
C VAL A 153 -4.24 10.81 3.10
N ILE A 154 -4.59 11.25 4.32
CA ILE A 154 -5.80 10.83 5.02
C ILE A 154 -7.05 11.27 4.23
N GLU A 155 -7.14 12.52 3.78
CA GLU A 155 -8.24 13.01 2.95
C GLU A 155 -8.42 12.21 1.65
N GLU A 156 -7.32 11.86 0.96
CA GLU A 156 -7.39 11.01 -0.24
C GLU A 156 -7.80 9.57 0.07
N GLY A 157 -7.37 9.02 1.21
CA GLY A 157 -7.80 7.70 1.69
C GLY A 157 -9.29 7.69 2.04
N ASN A 158 -9.74 8.73 2.74
CA ASN A 158 -11.14 8.93 3.09
C ASN A 158 -11.97 9.14 1.83
N ASN A 159 -11.56 9.91 0.82
CA ASN A 159 -12.32 10.02 -0.43
C ASN A 159 -12.45 8.69 -1.19
N THR A 160 -11.50 7.76 -1.05
CA THR A 160 -11.65 6.40 -1.59
C THR A 160 -12.59 5.52 -0.74
N GLU A 161 -12.80 5.86 0.53
CA GLU A 161 -13.77 5.19 1.44
C GLU A 161 -15.15 5.90 1.45
N CYS A 162 -15.21 7.20 1.15
CA CYS A 162 -16.38 8.07 1.20
C CYS A 162 -17.27 7.96 -0.04
N THR A 163 -16.96 7.07 -0.99
CA THR A 163 -18.00 6.60 -1.93
C THR A 163 -18.98 5.63 -1.26
N ASN A 164 -18.73 5.22 -0.02
CA ASN A 164 -19.64 4.38 0.77
C ASN A 164 -20.19 5.03 2.05
N ILE A 165 -19.92 6.33 2.30
CA ILE A 165 -20.37 6.97 3.56
C ILE A 165 -21.00 8.33 3.30
N ILE A 166 -22.12 8.32 2.59
CA ILE A 166 -23.33 9.14 2.79
C ILE A 166 -24.43 8.22 2.22
N SER A 167 -25.40 7.64 2.93
CA SER A 167 -26.22 8.07 4.05
C SER A 167 -27.03 6.86 4.53
N ASN A 168 -27.33 6.81 5.84
CA ASN A 168 -28.20 5.85 6.54
C ASN A 168 -27.69 4.41 6.59
N ASP A 169 -27.79 3.79 7.78
CA ASP A 169 -27.69 2.34 7.99
C ASP A 169 -28.81 1.61 7.21
N SER A 170 -28.69 1.59 5.89
CA SER A 170 -29.62 0.89 5.01
C SER A 170 -29.16 -0.56 4.88
N VAL A 171 -29.94 -1.45 5.47
CA VAL A 171 -29.80 -2.88 5.24
C VAL A 171 -30.06 -3.15 3.76
N LYS A 172 -29.05 -3.66 3.04
CA LYS A 172 -29.21 -4.09 1.65
C LYS A 172 -29.65 -5.55 1.63
N LEU A 173 -30.90 -5.76 1.22
CA LEU A 173 -31.48 -7.09 1.01
C LEU A 173 -31.10 -7.61 -0.38
N ARG A 174 -30.75 -8.90 -0.48
CA ARG A 174 -30.27 -9.54 -1.71
C ARG A 174 -30.83 -10.94 -1.85
N LYS A 175 -30.87 -11.43 -3.09
CA LYS A 175 -31.31 -12.78 -3.48
C LYS A 175 -32.73 -13.08 -2.99
N GLU A 176 -33.72 -12.52 -3.68
CA GLU A 176 -35.13 -12.81 -3.38
C GLU A 176 -35.45 -14.30 -3.53
N HIS A 177 -36.33 -14.79 -2.67
CA HIS A 177 -36.85 -16.14 -2.74
C HIS A 177 -38.30 -16.20 -2.24
N PHE A 178 -38.94 -17.35 -2.45
CA PHE A 178 -40.34 -17.57 -2.07
C PHE A 178 -40.52 -18.80 -1.17
N ASN A 179 -39.43 -19.48 -0.80
CA ASN A 179 -39.48 -20.80 -0.14
C ASN A 179 -39.29 -20.75 1.40
N GLY A 180 -39.49 -19.60 2.04
CA GLY A 180 -39.35 -19.45 3.50
C GLY A 180 -40.67 -19.12 4.21
N PRO A 181 -40.72 -19.30 5.54
CA PRO A 181 -41.89 -18.96 6.35
C PRO A 181 -42.15 -17.44 6.33
N LEU A 182 -43.39 -17.05 6.09
CA LEU A 182 -43.85 -15.65 6.08
C LEU A 182 -44.65 -15.34 7.35
N ILE A 183 -44.52 -14.11 7.83
CA ILE A 183 -45.35 -13.54 8.90
C ILE A 183 -46.34 -12.58 8.24
N ASN A 184 -47.54 -12.42 8.81
CA ASN A 184 -48.56 -11.49 8.31
C ASN A 184 -47.93 -10.08 8.12
N ASP A 185 -48.32 -9.40 7.05
CA ASP A 185 -47.84 -8.07 6.62
C ASP A 185 -46.46 -7.98 5.95
N CYS A 186 -45.82 -9.11 5.64
CA CYS A 186 -44.55 -9.14 4.91
C CYS A 186 -44.72 -9.76 3.51
N THR A 187 -44.22 -9.07 2.47
CA THR A 187 -44.45 -9.48 1.06
C THR A 187 -43.23 -10.08 0.38
N SER A 188 -42.02 -9.71 0.80
CA SER A 188 -40.79 -10.07 0.09
C SER A 188 -39.81 -10.79 1.00
N GLN A 189 -39.22 -11.90 0.54
CA GLN A 189 -38.24 -12.71 1.29
C GLN A 189 -36.87 -12.70 0.60
N TYR A 190 -35.80 -12.79 1.38
CA TYR A 190 -34.42 -12.62 0.93
C TYR A 190 -33.48 -13.64 1.58
N MET A 191 -32.53 -14.17 0.80
CA MET A 191 -31.53 -15.10 1.33
C MET A 191 -30.39 -14.35 2.04
N GLN A 192 -30.18 -13.07 1.75
CA GLN A 192 -29.04 -12.32 2.25
C GLN A 192 -29.42 -10.90 2.70
N ALA A 193 -28.96 -10.54 3.91
CA ALA A 193 -29.00 -9.16 4.41
C ALA A 193 -27.57 -8.67 4.64
N GLN A 194 -27.23 -7.52 4.06
CA GLN A 194 -25.92 -6.92 4.19
C GLN A 194 -26.02 -5.55 4.88
N THR A 195 -25.29 -5.40 5.97
CA THR A 195 -25.02 -4.10 6.61
C THR A 195 -23.62 -3.63 6.27
N ASN A 196 -23.22 -2.47 6.79
CA ASN A 196 -21.86 -1.96 6.66
C ASN A 196 -20.82 -2.81 7.42
N HIS A 197 -21.25 -3.58 8.42
CA HIS A 197 -20.35 -4.27 9.35
C HIS A 197 -20.35 -5.79 9.20
N TYR A 198 -21.47 -6.37 8.76
CA TYR A 198 -21.61 -7.82 8.64
C TYR A 198 -22.62 -8.19 7.54
N CYS A 199 -22.58 -9.45 7.13
CA CYS A 199 -23.50 -10.01 6.16
C CYS A 199 -24.07 -11.32 6.69
N LEU A 200 -25.39 -11.42 6.72
CA LEU A 200 -26.13 -12.64 7.04
C LEU A 200 -26.53 -13.31 5.72
N ASP A 201 -26.18 -14.58 5.54
CA ASP A 201 -26.54 -15.37 4.35
C ASP A 201 -27.17 -16.71 4.79
N ILE A 202 -28.49 -16.81 4.66
CA ILE A 202 -29.27 -17.98 5.06
C ILE A 202 -28.94 -19.19 4.17
N SER A 203 -28.25 -19.03 3.03
CA SER A 203 -27.81 -20.19 2.25
C SER A 203 -26.73 -21.02 2.95
N LYS A 204 -26.02 -20.45 3.93
CA LYS A 204 -24.93 -21.13 4.66
C LYS A 204 -25.34 -21.46 6.09
N LEU A 205 -25.15 -22.71 6.49
CA LEU A 205 -25.47 -23.18 7.84
C LEU A 205 -24.74 -22.41 8.95
N SER A 206 -23.48 -22.01 8.72
CA SER A 206 -22.69 -21.24 9.69
C SER A 206 -23.24 -19.83 9.93
N ASP A 207 -23.90 -19.24 8.92
CA ASP A 207 -24.27 -17.82 8.91
C ASP A 207 -25.75 -17.62 9.34
N ARG A 208 -26.46 -18.73 9.63
CA ARG A 208 -27.83 -18.73 10.17
C ARG A 208 -27.85 -18.51 11.68
N VAL A 209 -26.75 -18.79 12.38
CA VAL A 209 -26.71 -18.74 13.84
C VAL A 209 -26.08 -17.43 14.27
N ILE A 210 -26.83 -16.64 15.05
CA ILE A 210 -26.37 -15.33 15.55
C ILE A 210 -26.51 -15.23 17.05
N GLU A 211 -25.55 -14.56 17.68
CA GLU A 211 -25.56 -14.20 19.09
C GLU A 211 -26.11 -12.77 19.26
N LEU A 212 -27.15 -12.63 20.06
CA LEU A 212 -27.73 -11.34 20.43
C LEU A 212 -26.92 -10.68 21.56
N LYS A 213 -27.09 -9.37 21.77
CA LYS A 213 -26.39 -8.61 22.83
C LYS A 213 -26.66 -9.12 24.26
N ASN A 214 -27.69 -9.94 24.45
CA ASN A 214 -28.03 -10.61 25.70
C ASN A 214 -27.49 -12.05 25.78
N ASN A 215 -26.51 -12.39 24.94
CA ASN A 215 -25.87 -13.71 24.84
C ASN A 215 -26.83 -14.86 24.48
N LEU A 216 -28.00 -14.56 23.91
CA LEU A 216 -28.89 -15.58 23.35
C LEU A 216 -28.47 -15.93 21.93
N ILE A 217 -28.38 -17.23 21.66
CA ILE A 217 -28.08 -17.77 20.33
C ILE A 217 -29.41 -18.11 19.63
N ILE A 218 -29.63 -17.52 18.46
CA ILE A 218 -30.84 -17.75 17.66
C ILE A 218 -30.48 -18.21 16.24
N GLU A 219 -31.35 -19.04 15.65
CA GLU A 219 -31.25 -19.45 14.26
C GLU A 219 -32.20 -18.62 13.38
N VAL A 220 -31.63 -17.93 12.40
CA VAL A 220 -32.36 -17.14 11.40
C VAL A 220 -32.85 -18.07 10.29
N LYS A 221 -34.16 -18.30 10.25
CA LYS A 221 -34.81 -19.13 9.22
C LYS A 221 -35.21 -18.37 7.97
N ASN A 222 -35.48 -17.07 8.08
CA ASN A 222 -35.89 -16.24 6.95
C ASN A 222 -35.56 -14.76 7.19
N ILE A 223 -35.35 -14.00 6.11
CA ILE A 223 -35.23 -12.54 6.14
C ILE A 223 -36.35 -11.99 5.27
N VAL A 224 -37.20 -11.16 5.85
CA VAL A 224 -38.38 -10.61 5.18
C VAL A 224 -38.39 -9.09 5.26
N SER A 225 -38.94 -8.44 4.22
CA SER A 225 -39.28 -7.02 4.24
C SER A 225 -40.78 -6.87 4.46
N CYS A 226 -41.16 -6.12 5.49
CA CYS A 226 -42.54 -5.81 5.79
C CYS A 226 -42.80 -4.35 5.39
N LYS A 227 -43.94 -4.10 4.76
CA LYS A 227 -44.38 -2.74 4.46
C LYS A 227 -44.97 -2.22 5.77
N ASN A 228 -44.27 -1.33 6.47
CA ASN A 228 -44.87 -0.69 7.63
C ASN A 228 -46.12 0.07 7.19
N SER A 229 -47.29 -0.41 7.60
CA SER A 229 -48.41 0.45 7.92
C SER A 229 -47.93 1.39 9.04
N ILE A 230 -48.19 2.68 8.88
CA ILE A 230 -47.79 3.78 9.77
C ILE A 230 -48.11 3.47 11.23
#